data_AF-A0A523E0I3-F1
#
_entry.id   AF-A0A523E0I3-F1
#
_cell.length_a   1.000
_cell.length_b   1.000
_cell.length_c   1.000
_cell.angle_alpha   90.00
_cell.angle_beta   90.00
_cell.angle_gamma   90.00
#
_symmetry.space_group_name_H-M   'P 1'
#
loop_
_entity.id
_entity.type
_entity.pdbx_description
1 polymer ?
#
loop_
_entity_poly.entity_id
_entity_poly.type
_entity_poly.pdbx_seq_one_letter_code
_entity_poly.pdbx_strand_id
1 'polypeptide(L)'
;MRPSVIALCLLTGSASVAEDIKTHVTTLASEAMGGRLTGSDGARMAADYIIKELERLGALPLPGQSSFQMPFEFTAGVRDTGSSLFLDLASGEWSAPTDTLRGLSFSETGEVEGPVVFAGYGITVPESQDFGYDSYFGLDVEDKFVLVLRYFPEDASAEVKTVLARYSGLRYKALNARERGAKGLLVVTGPRSPNAGELAPLNFDSAAAGSGIVAASITGDVAVKLFENVADKTFEQAQADLDTANPHVAGFAIPGVTLRLNVQLERKTGTGYNVVGYFPPSEDEGDAAAFVLLGAHYDHLGRGRQGNSLAGKDETGETHGGADDNASGVAAVLAAAERLKTRARKASIAFAFWSGEEMGLLGSGAFVASKAIAPEALIAYVNYDMVGRMRDNKLVLQAIGTSSIWPRLIEQTNVPVGFDIKASDDPYLPTDVMSFNQAEVPSINFFTGSHKEYHRPADRVELINFEDLERVAQFGAILTEKLANLDERPVFVKVTRTQQEGGSRDTVRAFTGTIPDYATEVQGLLLSGVIEGGPAEQAGLRAGDVIIEFAEQTILNIYDYTFALDVVKIGEPIKVVYQRDGERKETTLTPRARK
;
A
#
# COMPACT_ATOMS: atom_id res chain seq x y z
N MET A 1 -25.02 -12.34 -56.46
CA MET A 1 -24.20 -12.47 -55.24
C MET A 1 -23.86 -11.05 -54.77
N ARG A 2 -24.46 -10.60 -53.66
CA ARG A 2 -24.07 -9.34 -52.99
C ARG A 2 -23.17 -9.73 -51.81
N PRO A 3 -21.93 -9.24 -51.70
CA PRO A 3 -21.11 -9.52 -50.54
C PRO A 3 -21.72 -8.83 -49.31
N SER A 4 -21.70 -9.55 -48.21
CA SER A 4 -22.38 -9.26 -46.95
C SER A 4 -21.96 -7.92 -46.32
N VAL A 5 -22.95 -7.07 -46.04
CA VAL A 5 -22.83 -5.80 -45.28
C VAL A 5 -22.37 -6.02 -43.82
N ILE A 6 -22.43 -7.25 -43.31
CA ILE A 6 -22.08 -7.62 -41.93
C ILE A 6 -20.57 -7.57 -41.67
N ALA A 7 -19.71 -7.82 -42.67
CA ALA A 7 -18.26 -7.80 -42.48
C ALA A 7 -17.67 -6.38 -42.40
N LEU A 8 -18.36 -5.37 -42.95
CA LEU A 8 -17.87 -3.99 -42.98
C LEU A 8 -18.16 -3.24 -41.66
N CYS A 9 -19.23 -3.58 -40.94
CA CYS A 9 -19.56 -2.95 -39.64
C CYS A 9 -18.66 -3.40 -38.47
N LEU A 10 -18.14 -4.63 -38.51
CA LEU A 10 -17.25 -5.15 -37.46
C LEU A 10 -15.85 -4.50 -37.52
N LEU A 11 -15.35 -4.17 -38.72
CA LEU A 11 -14.06 -3.52 -38.93
C LEU A 11 -14.09 -2.01 -38.59
N THR A 12 -15.23 -1.34 -38.76
CA THR A 12 -15.35 0.09 -38.42
C THR A 12 -15.48 0.33 -36.91
N GLY A 13 -16.08 -0.61 -36.17
CA GLY A 13 -16.24 -0.49 -34.72
C GLY A 13 -14.96 -0.79 -33.92
N SER A 14 -14.06 -1.65 -34.42
CA SER A 14 -12.77 -1.89 -33.76
C SER A 14 -11.79 -0.73 -33.95
N ALA A 15 -11.78 -0.13 -35.15
CA ALA A 15 -10.92 1.01 -35.46
C ALA A 15 -11.26 2.25 -34.61
N SER A 16 -12.55 2.52 -34.34
CA SER A 16 -12.96 3.63 -33.46
C SER A 16 -12.59 3.39 -32.00
N VAL A 17 -12.73 2.15 -31.50
CA VAL A 17 -12.37 1.80 -30.11
C VAL A 17 -10.86 1.95 -29.86
N ALA A 18 -10.02 1.55 -30.83
CA ALA A 18 -8.57 1.72 -30.70
C ALA A 18 -8.15 3.21 -30.68
N GLU A 19 -8.82 4.06 -31.48
CA GLU A 19 -8.61 5.50 -31.50
C GLU A 19 -9.07 6.16 -30.17
N ASP A 20 -10.19 5.68 -29.61
CA ASP A 20 -10.70 6.13 -28.31
C ASP A 20 -9.76 5.75 -27.17
N ILE A 21 -9.24 4.51 -27.12
CA ILE A 21 -8.26 4.07 -26.12
C ILE A 21 -7.04 4.99 -26.12
N LYS A 22 -6.48 5.29 -27.30
CA LYS A 22 -5.33 6.19 -27.41
C LYS A 22 -5.67 7.59 -26.89
N THR A 23 -6.87 8.07 -27.17
CA THR A 23 -7.36 9.36 -26.69
C THR A 23 -7.48 9.38 -25.16
N HIS A 24 -8.03 8.33 -24.56
CA HIS A 24 -8.15 8.18 -23.10
C HIS A 24 -6.78 8.23 -22.42
N VAL A 25 -5.84 7.37 -22.85
CA VAL A 25 -4.49 7.33 -22.29
C VAL A 25 -3.78 8.68 -22.45
N THR A 26 -3.84 9.26 -23.65
CA THR A 26 -3.17 10.55 -23.93
C THR A 26 -3.74 11.68 -23.08
N THR A 27 -5.05 11.70 -22.87
CA THR A 27 -5.72 12.74 -22.06
C THR A 27 -5.37 12.59 -20.60
N LEU A 28 -5.52 11.38 -20.05
CA LEU A 28 -5.27 11.11 -18.64
C LEU A 28 -3.79 11.32 -18.29
N ALA A 29 -2.86 10.88 -19.13
CA ALA A 29 -1.41 11.02 -18.91
C ALA A 29 -0.84 12.38 -19.35
N SER A 30 -1.69 13.34 -19.72
CA SER A 30 -1.23 14.67 -20.15
C SER A 30 -0.67 15.50 -19.00
N GLU A 31 0.24 16.41 -19.33
CA GLU A 31 0.74 17.43 -18.38
C GLU A 31 -0.38 18.25 -17.72
N ALA A 32 -1.49 18.47 -18.45
CA ALA A 32 -2.65 19.20 -17.93
C ALA A 32 -3.32 18.47 -16.75
N MET A 33 -3.24 17.14 -16.69
CA MET A 33 -3.73 16.34 -15.58
C MET A 33 -2.77 16.31 -14.39
N GLY A 34 -1.57 16.91 -14.51
CA GLY A 34 -0.64 17.15 -13.40
C GLY A 34 -0.23 15.91 -12.60
N GLY A 35 -0.29 14.73 -13.22
CA GLY A 35 0.01 13.43 -12.61
C GLY A 35 -1.04 12.91 -11.62
N ARG A 36 -2.24 13.51 -11.60
CA ARG A 36 -3.45 12.96 -10.96
C ARG A 36 -3.28 12.52 -9.50
N LEU A 37 -2.45 13.20 -8.72
CA LEU A 37 -2.31 12.91 -7.29
C LEU A 37 -3.66 13.01 -6.58
N THR A 38 -4.00 12.02 -5.76
CA THR A 38 -5.27 11.99 -5.02
C THR A 38 -5.51 13.29 -4.25
N GLY A 39 -6.73 13.84 -4.38
CA GLY A 39 -7.11 15.15 -3.83
C GLY A 39 -6.58 16.39 -4.57
N SER A 40 -5.83 16.23 -5.67
CA SER A 40 -5.35 17.36 -6.49
C SER A 40 -6.38 17.82 -7.53
N ASP A 41 -6.14 19.01 -8.11
CA ASP A 41 -6.90 19.51 -9.26
C ASP A 41 -6.82 18.55 -10.46
N GLY A 42 -5.67 17.91 -10.66
CA GLY A 42 -5.44 16.92 -11.71
C GLY A 42 -6.30 15.67 -11.53
N ALA A 43 -6.41 15.16 -10.30
CA ALA A 43 -7.31 14.05 -9.98
C ALA A 43 -8.77 14.43 -10.18
N ARG A 44 -9.17 15.67 -9.83
CA ARG A 44 -10.52 16.17 -10.11
C ARG A 44 -10.82 16.23 -11.60
N MET A 45 -9.89 16.75 -12.41
CA MET A 45 -10.02 16.78 -13.87
C MET A 45 -10.11 15.39 -14.49
N ALA A 46 -9.33 14.43 -13.98
CA ALA A 46 -9.41 13.04 -14.42
C ALA A 46 -10.75 12.40 -14.06
N ALA A 47 -11.26 12.62 -12.83
CA ALA A 47 -12.59 12.16 -12.43
C ALA A 47 -13.68 12.75 -13.32
N ASP A 48 -13.66 14.07 -13.57
CA ASP A 48 -14.62 14.74 -14.45
C ASP A 48 -14.57 14.21 -15.89
N TYR A 49 -13.38 13.86 -16.38
CA TYR A 49 -13.21 13.23 -17.68
C TYR A 49 -13.84 11.84 -17.73
N ILE A 50 -13.55 10.99 -16.74
CA ILE A 50 -14.10 9.64 -16.63
C ILE A 50 -15.63 9.67 -16.52
N ILE A 51 -16.19 10.60 -15.73
CA ILE A 51 -17.65 10.79 -15.60
C ILE A 51 -18.28 11.10 -16.94
N LYS A 52 -17.69 12.03 -17.71
CA LYS A 52 -18.20 12.37 -19.06
C LYS A 52 -18.17 11.18 -20.01
N GLU A 53 -17.13 10.35 -19.94
CA GLU A 53 -17.06 9.13 -20.76
C GLU A 53 -18.11 8.10 -20.32
N LEU A 54 -18.32 7.91 -19.03
CA LEU A 54 -19.40 7.06 -18.50
C LEU A 54 -20.78 7.54 -18.94
N GLU A 55 -21.04 8.85 -18.88
CA GLU A 55 -22.28 9.46 -19.37
C GLU A 55 -22.45 9.27 -20.89
N ARG A 56 -21.38 9.48 -21.68
CA ARG A 56 -21.37 9.23 -23.14
C ARG A 56 -21.70 7.78 -23.46
N LEU A 57 -21.24 6.86 -22.64
CA LEU A 57 -21.49 5.42 -22.74
C LEU A 57 -22.92 5.02 -22.31
N GLY A 58 -23.66 5.93 -21.67
CA GLY A 58 -25.00 5.68 -21.14
C GLY A 58 -25.01 4.94 -19.80
N ALA A 59 -23.90 4.96 -19.06
CA ALA A 59 -23.85 4.43 -17.71
C ALA A 59 -24.68 5.30 -16.76
N LEU A 60 -25.17 4.70 -15.68
CA LEU A 60 -25.90 5.39 -14.62
C LEU A 60 -25.04 5.43 -13.35
N PRO A 61 -25.22 6.43 -12.46
CA PRO A 61 -24.77 6.32 -11.07
C PRO A 61 -25.31 5.06 -10.42
N LEU A 62 -24.59 4.47 -9.45
CA LEU A 62 -25.06 3.27 -8.74
C LEU A 62 -26.49 3.42 -8.18
N PRO A 63 -27.26 2.32 -8.03
CA PRO A 63 -28.61 2.39 -7.48
C PRO A 63 -28.65 3.13 -6.14
N GLY A 64 -29.53 4.13 -6.03
CA GLY A 64 -29.67 4.96 -4.83
C GLY A 64 -28.65 6.09 -4.70
N GLN A 65 -27.66 6.19 -5.60
CA GLN A 65 -26.72 7.31 -5.66
C GLN A 65 -27.19 8.35 -6.68
N SER A 66 -26.99 9.63 -6.36
CA SER A 66 -27.30 10.75 -7.25
C SER A 66 -26.13 11.19 -8.13
N SER A 67 -24.95 10.63 -7.92
CA SER A 67 -23.70 10.99 -8.59
C SER A 67 -22.84 9.76 -8.85
N PHE A 68 -22.02 9.82 -9.90
CA PHE A 68 -20.95 8.85 -10.13
C PHE A 68 -19.83 8.95 -9.10
N GLN A 69 -19.66 10.13 -8.47
CA GLN A 69 -18.61 10.35 -7.48
C GLN A 69 -18.99 9.77 -6.13
N MET A 70 -18.04 9.07 -5.52
CA MET A 70 -18.12 8.53 -4.17
C MET A 70 -16.95 9.09 -3.35
N PRO A 71 -17.17 10.11 -2.52
CA PRO A 71 -16.11 10.75 -1.75
C PRO A 71 -15.63 9.86 -0.59
N PHE A 72 -14.35 9.96 -0.26
CA PHE A 72 -13.77 9.40 0.95
C PHE A 72 -12.73 10.37 1.53
N GLU A 73 -12.55 10.35 2.84
CA GLU A 73 -11.56 11.17 3.53
C GLU A 73 -10.22 10.43 3.62
N PHE A 74 -9.13 11.18 3.49
CA PHE A 74 -7.78 10.69 3.69
C PHE A 74 -6.92 11.78 4.33
N THR A 75 -5.79 11.41 4.93
CA THR A 75 -4.81 12.41 5.35
C THR A 75 -4.14 12.97 4.09
N ALA A 76 -4.24 14.27 3.82
CA ALA A 76 -3.63 14.92 2.64
C ALA A 76 -2.27 15.55 2.94
N GLY A 77 -1.87 15.61 4.21
CA GLY A 77 -0.57 16.08 4.65
C GLY A 77 -0.49 16.17 6.15
N VAL A 78 0.73 16.32 6.65
CA VAL A 78 0.99 16.57 8.06
C VAL A 78 1.86 17.82 8.13
N ARG A 79 1.60 18.68 9.12
CA ARG A 79 2.39 19.89 9.36
C ARG A 79 2.83 19.91 10.81
N ASP A 80 4.10 20.21 11.02
CA ASP A 80 4.59 20.61 12.33
C ASP A 80 4.21 22.06 12.60
N THR A 81 3.47 22.29 13.68
CA THR A 81 2.90 23.61 14.04
C THR A 81 3.66 24.32 15.15
N GLY A 82 4.68 23.70 15.71
CA GLY A 82 5.46 24.29 16.79
C GLY A 82 6.08 23.29 17.74
N SER A 83 6.57 22.16 17.24
CA SER A 83 7.30 21.21 18.07
C SER A 83 8.53 21.88 18.68
N SER A 84 8.86 21.52 19.92
CA SER A 84 9.95 22.11 20.69
C SER A 84 10.70 21.06 21.50
N LEU A 85 12.01 21.25 21.66
CA LEU A 85 12.89 20.36 22.43
C LEU A 85 13.73 21.18 23.40
N PHE A 86 13.72 20.76 24.67
CA PHE A 86 14.52 21.33 25.74
C PHE A 86 15.42 20.25 26.34
N LEU A 87 16.63 20.64 26.72
CA LEU A 87 17.58 19.83 27.47
C LEU A 87 17.83 20.50 28.81
N ASP A 88 17.54 19.80 29.90
CA ASP A 88 18.03 20.15 31.23
C ASP A 88 19.40 19.49 31.42
N LEU A 89 20.44 20.33 31.47
CA LEU A 89 21.85 19.95 31.55
C LEU A 89 22.42 20.42 32.89
N ALA A 90 23.54 19.81 33.31
CA ALA A 90 24.29 20.32 34.47
C ALA A 90 24.75 21.79 34.31
N SER A 91 24.91 22.26 33.06
CA SER A 91 25.24 23.66 32.73
C SER A 91 24.05 24.62 32.72
N GLY A 92 22.83 24.13 32.98
CA GLY A 92 21.58 24.85 32.85
C GLY A 92 20.74 24.40 31.65
N GLU A 93 19.53 24.97 31.53
CA GLU A 93 18.58 24.62 30.49
C GLU A 93 19.04 25.13 29.10
N TRP A 94 18.88 24.30 28.08
CA TRP A 94 19.14 24.62 26.68
C TRP A 94 17.92 24.29 25.81
N SER A 95 17.53 25.21 24.94
CA SER A 95 16.45 25.00 23.98
C SER A 95 17.03 24.78 22.58
N ALA A 96 16.55 23.78 21.87
CA ALA A 96 16.87 23.60 20.46
C ALA A 96 16.27 24.76 19.64
N PRO A 97 17.01 25.32 18.66
CA PRO A 97 16.43 26.21 17.65
C PRO A 97 15.30 25.54 16.88
N THR A 98 14.27 26.30 16.51
CA THR A 98 13.06 25.75 15.88
C THR A 98 13.28 25.07 14.53
N ASP A 99 14.35 25.42 13.82
CA ASP A 99 14.73 24.84 12.53
C ASP A 99 15.58 23.56 12.64
N THR A 100 15.95 23.18 13.87
CA THR A 100 16.77 21.99 14.16
C THR A 100 15.95 20.78 14.61
N LEU A 101 14.63 20.90 14.64
CA LEU A 101 13.67 19.89 15.10
C LEU A 101 12.48 19.83 14.14
N ARG A 102 11.92 18.63 13.99
CA ARG A 102 10.63 18.42 13.33
C ARG A 102 9.95 17.15 13.86
N GLY A 103 8.69 17.23 14.26
CA GLY A 103 7.86 16.05 14.55
C GLY A 103 7.75 15.13 13.33
N LEU A 104 7.94 13.83 13.54
CA LEU A 104 7.78 12.83 12.47
C LEU A 104 6.30 12.65 12.14
N SER A 105 5.94 12.44 10.87
CA SER A 105 4.53 12.42 10.43
C SER A 105 3.65 11.37 11.16
N PHE A 106 4.24 10.24 11.53
CA PHE A 106 3.60 9.17 12.30
C PHE A 106 3.56 9.42 13.82
N SER A 107 4.20 10.47 14.33
CA SER A 107 4.30 10.71 15.77
C SER A 107 2.93 10.95 16.41
N GLU A 108 2.81 10.58 17.67
CA GLU A 108 1.78 11.14 18.54
C GLU A 108 2.05 12.63 18.80
N THR A 109 0.98 13.41 18.98
CA THR A 109 1.06 14.79 19.47
C THR A 109 1.04 14.76 20.99
N GLY A 110 1.94 15.50 21.62
CA GLY A 110 2.04 15.55 23.08
C GLY A 110 3.43 15.93 23.58
N GLU A 111 3.52 16.08 24.90
CA GLU A 111 4.75 16.41 25.60
C GLU A 111 5.20 15.25 26.48
N VAL A 112 6.49 14.91 26.39
CA VAL A 112 7.14 13.87 27.18
C VAL A 112 8.50 14.36 27.68
N GLU A 113 8.92 13.87 28.85
CA GLU A 113 10.21 14.22 29.47
C GLU A 113 10.91 12.97 30.04
N GLY A 114 12.23 12.86 29.89
CA GLY A 114 13.00 11.74 30.42
C GLY A 114 14.48 11.74 30.02
N PRO A 115 15.28 10.80 30.55
CA PRO A 115 16.69 10.65 30.20
C PRO A 115 16.87 10.21 28.74
N VAL A 116 18.10 10.28 28.21
CA VAL A 116 18.41 9.93 26.81
C VAL A 116 19.39 8.77 26.71
N VAL A 117 19.13 7.85 25.79
CA VAL A 117 20.05 6.77 25.40
C VAL A 117 20.28 6.80 23.90
N PHE A 118 21.51 6.51 23.47
CA PHE A 118 21.86 6.35 22.07
C PHE A 118 21.80 4.87 21.71
N ALA A 119 20.86 4.49 20.83
CA ALA A 119 20.67 3.12 20.38
C ALA A 119 21.16 2.93 18.94
N GLY A 120 22.26 3.57 18.54
CA GLY A 120 22.86 3.40 17.22
C GLY A 120 21.85 3.61 16.08
N TYR A 121 21.64 2.60 15.25
CA TYR A 121 20.64 2.65 14.16
C TYR A 121 19.23 2.25 14.62
N GLY A 122 18.98 1.83 15.85
CA GLY A 122 17.63 1.43 16.31
C GLY A 122 17.04 0.25 15.53
N ILE A 123 17.90 -0.57 14.93
CA ILE A 123 17.53 -1.76 14.14
C ILE A 123 17.70 -2.99 15.01
N THR A 124 16.71 -3.87 14.99
CA THR A 124 16.83 -5.25 15.45
C THR A 124 16.54 -6.15 14.25
N VAL A 125 17.48 -7.03 13.90
CA VAL A 125 17.28 -8.10 12.91
C VAL A 125 17.00 -9.38 13.68
N PRO A 126 15.86 -10.05 13.44
CA PRO A 126 15.53 -11.30 14.13
C PRO A 126 16.62 -12.37 13.98
N GLU A 127 16.89 -13.12 15.06
CA GLU A 127 17.87 -14.22 15.08
C GLU A 127 17.59 -15.35 14.08
N SER A 128 16.37 -15.42 13.54
CA SER A 128 15.96 -16.39 12.52
C SER A 128 16.58 -16.11 11.14
N GLN A 129 17.35 -15.03 10.99
CA GLN A 129 18.07 -14.66 9.78
C GLN A 129 19.55 -15.06 9.87
N ASP A 130 20.21 -15.31 8.73
CA ASP A 130 21.64 -15.66 8.67
C ASP A 130 22.59 -14.54 9.14
N PHE A 131 22.05 -13.35 9.46
CA PHE A 131 22.77 -12.19 9.99
C PHE A 131 21.97 -11.55 11.14
N GLY A 132 22.53 -11.55 12.35
CA GLY A 132 21.95 -10.90 13.52
C GLY A 132 22.54 -9.50 13.75
N TYR A 133 21.67 -8.54 14.07
CA TYR A 133 22.07 -7.17 14.41
C TYR A 133 21.04 -6.57 15.37
N ASP A 134 21.40 -6.27 16.61
CA ASP A 134 20.48 -5.67 17.57
C ASP A 134 21.09 -4.43 18.22
N SER A 135 20.55 -3.27 17.83
CA SER A 135 20.95 -1.97 18.37
C SER A 135 20.61 -1.77 19.84
N TYR A 136 19.70 -2.58 20.38
CA TYR A 136 19.23 -2.50 21.77
C TYR A 136 19.91 -3.51 22.70
N PHE A 137 20.82 -4.34 22.18
CA PHE A 137 21.46 -5.38 22.98
C PHE A 137 22.20 -4.79 24.19
N GLY A 138 21.76 -5.16 25.39
CA GLY A 138 22.32 -4.67 26.66
C GLY A 138 21.98 -3.22 27.01
N LEU A 139 21.07 -2.57 26.28
CA LEU A 139 20.69 -1.18 26.50
C LEU A 139 19.34 -1.09 27.23
N ASP A 140 19.33 -0.42 28.38
CA ASP A 140 18.11 -0.11 29.13
C ASP A 140 17.46 1.17 28.57
N VAL A 141 16.30 1.01 27.93
CA VAL A 141 15.56 2.09 27.25
C VAL A 141 14.21 2.43 27.90
N GLU A 142 13.81 1.71 28.95
CA GLU A 142 12.52 1.90 29.62
C GLU A 142 12.43 3.31 30.21
N ASP A 143 11.30 4.00 29.96
CA ASP A 143 11.02 5.38 30.37
C ASP A 143 12.02 6.45 29.86
N LYS A 144 12.81 6.13 28.84
CA LYS A 144 13.84 7.03 28.27
C LYS A 144 13.53 7.42 26.82
N PHE A 145 14.14 8.52 26.37
CA PHE A 145 14.25 8.84 24.96
C PHE A 145 15.32 7.99 24.30
N VAL A 146 14.94 7.38 23.18
CA VAL A 146 15.86 6.63 22.34
C VAL A 146 16.30 7.53 21.17
N LEU A 147 17.59 7.86 21.13
CA LEU A 147 18.24 8.55 20.01
C LEU A 147 18.78 7.51 19.02
N VAL A 148 18.39 7.62 17.75
CA VAL A 148 18.82 6.72 16.68
C VAL A 148 19.26 7.48 15.44
N LEU A 149 20.18 6.86 14.70
CA LEU A 149 20.57 7.26 13.36
C LEU A 149 19.47 6.89 12.35
N ARG A 150 19.19 7.82 11.43
CA ARG A 150 18.44 7.55 10.20
C ARG A 150 19.24 6.59 9.31
N TYR A 151 18.54 5.77 8.51
CA TYR A 151 19.11 4.74 7.62
C TYR A 151 19.69 3.53 8.36
N PHE A 152 20.78 2.97 7.86
CA PHE A 152 21.44 1.76 8.33
C PHE A 152 22.95 1.88 8.08
N PRO A 153 23.78 0.99 8.66
CA PRO A 153 25.24 0.97 8.45
C PRO A 153 25.70 1.03 6.99
N GLU A 154 26.34 2.14 6.59
CA GLU A 154 26.71 2.42 5.20
C GLU A 154 28.04 1.80 4.74
N ASP A 155 28.89 1.34 5.66
CA ASP A 155 30.16 0.69 5.31
C ASP A 155 30.04 -0.86 5.29
N ALA A 156 28.83 -1.39 5.47
CA ALA A 156 28.53 -2.82 5.42
C ALA A 156 28.56 -3.40 4.00
N SER A 157 28.72 -4.74 3.88
CA SER A 157 28.68 -5.43 2.58
C SER A 157 27.31 -5.29 1.89
N ALA A 158 27.26 -5.46 0.56
CA ALA A 158 26.02 -5.34 -0.19
C ALA A 158 24.94 -6.33 0.26
N GLU A 159 25.33 -7.55 0.63
CA GLU A 159 24.41 -8.56 1.18
C GLU A 159 23.82 -8.09 2.52
N VAL A 160 24.65 -7.59 3.42
CA VAL A 160 24.23 -7.08 4.74
C VAL A 160 23.33 -5.86 4.61
N LYS A 161 23.68 -4.92 3.71
CA LYS A 161 22.83 -3.75 3.40
C LYS A 161 21.44 -4.15 2.92
N THR A 162 21.34 -5.19 2.09
CA THR A 162 20.05 -5.70 1.59
C THR A 162 19.16 -6.21 2.73
N VAL A 163 19.75 -6.84 3.74
CA VAL A 163 19.03 -7.28 4.95
C VAL A 163 18.63 -6.08 5.79
N LEU A 164 19.58 -5.20 6.14
CA LEU A 164 19.36 -4.05 7.02
C LEU A 164 18.36 -3.02 6.45
N ALA A 165 18.35 -2.84 5.13
CA ALA A 165 17.41 -1.95 4.46
C ALA A 165 15.94 -2.28 4.78
N ARG A 166 15.62 -3.58 4.93
CA ARG A 166 14.26 -4.07 5.27
C ARG A 166 13.80 -3.59 6.65
N TYR A 167 14.73 -3.36 7.57
CA TYR A 167 14.47 -2.96 8.96
C TYR A 167 14.85 -1.50 9.24
N SER A 168 15.17 -0.72 8.21
CA SER A 168 15.65 0.66 8.37
C SER A 168 14.55 1.72 8.40
N GLY A 169 13.30 1.32 8.14
CA GLY A 169 12.14 2.20 8.10
C GLY A 169 11.90 2.91 9.43
N LEU A 170 11.57 4.20 9.39
CA LEU A 170 11.38 4.99 10.62
C LEU A 170 10.24 4.48 11.52
N ARG A 171 9.15 3.97 10.93
CA ARG A 171 8.07 3.32 11.68
C ARG A 171 8.55 2.06 12.40
N TYR A 172 9.43 1.26 11.78
CA TYR A 172 10.01 0.08 12.43
C TYR A 172 10.87 0.46 13.64
N LYS A 173 11.69 1.50 13.51
CA LYS A 173 12.50 2.02 14.63
C LYS A 173 11.63 2.54 15.77
N ALA A 174 10.53 3.23 15.45
CA ALA A 174 9.55 3.71 16.42
C ALA A 174 8.86 2.55 17.15
N LEU A 175 8.43 1.51 16.43
CA LEU A 175 7.93 0.29 17.04
C LEU A 175 8.96 -0.32 18.00
N ASN A 176 10.19 -0.54 17.53
CA ASN A 176 11.24 -1.17 18.33
C ASN A 176 11.54 -0.43 19.64
N ALA A 177 11.55 0.90 19.61
CA ALA A 177 11.71 1.72 20.80
C ALA A 177 10.50 1.59 21.73
N ARG A 178 9.29 1.74 21.20
CA ARG A 178 8.03 1.66 21.96
C ARG A 178 7.86 0.32 22.67
N GLU A 179 8.09 -0.80 21.98
CA GLU A 179 7.93 -2.14 22.55
C GLU A 179 8.90 -2.44 23.69
N ARG A 180 9.98 -1.65 23.82
CA ARG A 180 10.95 -1.75 24.91
C ARG A 180 10.70 -0.71 26.01
N GLY A 181 9.55 -0.05 26.00
CA GLY A 181 9.15 0.93 27.00
C GLY A 181 9.76 2.32 26.81
N ALA A 182 10.30 2.64 25.64
CA ALA A 182 10.83 3.98 25.38
C ALA A 182 9.72 5.03 25.47
N LYS A 183 10.04 6.16 26.09
CA LYS A 183 9.12 7.28 26.30
C LYS A 183 9.01 8.19 25.08
N GLY A 184 10.04 8.21 24.24
CA GLY A 184 10.06 8.98 23.00
C GLY A 184 11.21 8.55 22.09
N LEU A 185 11.12 8.93 20.81
CA LEU A 185 12.13 8.63 19.80
C LEU A 185 12.70 9.92 19.19
N LEU A 186 14.03 9.99 19.08
CA LEU A 186 14.72 11.01 18.30
C LEU A 186 15.46 10.37 17.14
N VAL A 187 15.23 10.88 15.93
CA VAL A 187 15.89 10.41 14.71
C VAL A 187 16.81 11.49 14.17
N VAL A 188 18.10 11.20 14.10
CA VAL A 188 19.11 12.10 13.55
C VAL A 188 19.67 11.55 12.23
N THR A 189 19.77 12.39 11.21
CA THR A 189 20.57 12.06 10.03
C THR A 189 22.04 12.30 10.36
N GLY A 190 22.79 11.21 10.56
CA GLY A 190 24.15 11.27 11.06
C GLY A 190 25.13 11.96 10.09
N PRO A 191 26.28 12.46 10.59
CA PRO A 191 27.30 13.14 9.77
C PRO A 191 27.86 12.28 8.62
N ARG A 192 27.80 10.96 8.73
CA ARG A 192 28.25 10.01 7.69
C ARG A 192 27.09 9.43 6.86
N SER A 193 25.86 9.83 7.13
CA SER A 193 24.67 9.34 6.43
C SER A 193 24.43 10.10 5.12
N PRO A 194 23.66 9.51 4.19
CA PRO A 194 23.08 10.27 3.08
C PRO A 194 22.28 11.48 3.60
N ASN A 195 22.48 12.65 2.98
CA ASN A 195 21.82 13.91 3.39
C ASN A 195 22.17 14.35 4.83
N ALA A 196 23.43 14.15 5.23
CA ALA A 196 23.94 14.55 6.54
C ALA A 196 23.53 15.98 6.95
N GLY A 197 23.06 16.12 8.20
CA GLY A 197 22.58 17.40 8.74
C GLY A 197 21.13 17.74 8.40
N GLU A 198 20.50 17.07 7.43
CA GLU A 198 19.10 17.33 7.09
C GLU A 198 18.12 16.61 8.03
N LEU A 199 17.05 17.30 8.38
CA LEU A 199 15.89 16.69 9.04
C LEU A 199 15.24 15.64 8.14
N ALA A 200 14.65 14.61 8.75
CA ALA A 200 13.78 13.71 8.01
C ALA A 200 12.65 14.51 7.33
N PRO A 201 12.41 14.28 6.03
CA PRO A 201 11.33 14.97 5.34
C PRO A 201 10.01 14.57 5.98
N LEU A 202 9.10 15.54 6.02
CA LEU A 202 7.74 15.31 6.51
C LEU A 202 6.97 14.63 5.38
N ASN A 203 7.20 13.33 5.24
CA ASN A 203 6.58 12.52 4.20
C ASN A 203 5.16 12.15 4.60
N PHE A 204 4.34 11.94 3.57
CA PHE A 204 3.03 11.38 3.75
C PHE A 204 3.12 10.00 4.41
N ASP A 205 2.29 9.79 5.42
CA ASP A 205 2.17 8.54 6.16
C ASP A 205 0.74 8.06 5.98
N SER A 206 0.58 6.94 5.29
CA SER A 206 -0.72 6.40 4.88
C SER A 206 -1.48 5.73 6.02
N ALA A 207 -0.85 5.50 7.18
CA ALA A 207 -1.56 5.02 8.35
C ALA A 207 -2.38 6.13 9.00
N ALA A 208 -3.67 5.86 9.17
CA ALA A 208 -4.59 6.69 9.95
C ALA A 208 -4.16 6.89 11.42
N ALA A 209 -3.55 5.87 12.03
CA ALA A 209 -3.13 5.88 13.43
C ALA A 209 -1.64 6.25 13.57
N GLY A 210 -1.33 7.04 14.61
CA GLY A 210 0.04 7.34 14.99
C GLY A 210 0.78 6.10 15.52
N SER A 211 2.09 6.21 15.68
CA SER A 211 2.94 5.11 16.16
C SER A 211 2.77 4.80 17.65
N GLY A 212 1.92 5.54 18.38
CA GLY A 212 1.79 5.42 19.83
C GLY A 212 3.03 5.82 20.62
N ILE A 213 3.93 6.60 20.01
CA ILE A 213 5.13 7.16 20.64
C ILE A 213 5.33 8.58 20.12
N VAL A 214 5.79 9.47 21.00
CA VAL A 214 6.19 10.83 20.61
C VAL A 214 7.57 10.75 19.96
N ALA A 215 7.66 11.18 18.70
CA ALA A 215 8.82 10.99 17.86
C ALA A 215 9.15 12.23 17.02
N ALA A 216 10.43 12.61 17.00
CA ALA A 216 10.89 13.76 16.23
C ALA A 216 12.20 13.46 15.50
N SER A 217 12.40 14.13 14.37
CA SER A 217 13.69 14.24 13.72
C SER A 217 14.43 15.48 14.24
N ILE A 218 15.73 15.33 14.46
CA ILE A 218 16.62 16.41 14.89
C ILE A 218 17.81 16.51 13.95
N THR A 219 18.44 17.69 13.86
CA THR A 219 19.67 17.88 13.09
C THR A 219 20.88 17.30 13.83
N GLY A 220 22.01 17.19 13.11
CA GLY A 220 23.29 16.79 13.69
C GLY A 220 23.74 17.69 14.85
N ASP A 221 23.41 18.98 14.81
CA ASP A 221 23.81 19.94 15.86
C ASP A 221 23.18 19.62 17.22
N VAL A 222 21.90 19.20 17.22
CA VAL A 222 21.22 18.77 18.45
C VAL A 222 21.84 17.47 18.98
N ALA A 223 22.17 16.53 18.09
CA ALA A 223 22.85 15.30 18.49
C ALA A 223 24.26 15.56 19.03
N VAL A 224 25.04 16.47 18.41
CA VAL A 224 26.34 16.91 18.92
C VAL A 224 26.18 17.54 20.31
N LYS A 225 25.15 18.37 20.52
CA LYS A 225 24.87 18.97 21.83
C LYS A 225 24.59 17.94 22.92
N LEU A 226 23.82 16.89 22.61
CA LEU A 226 23.61 15.75 23.51
C LEU A 226 24.94 15.03 23.82
N PHE A 227 25.77 14.83 22.80
CA PHE A 227 27.06 14.13 22.90
C PHE A 227 28.15 14.90 23.63
N GLU A 228 27.99 16.20 23.93
CA GLU A 228 28.91 16.94 24.81
C GLU A 228 29.02 16.29 26.21
N ASN A 229 28.02 15.49 26.61
CA ASN A 229 28.00 14.77 27.87
C ASN A 229 28.54 13.33 27.77
N VAL A 230 28.97 12.89 26.58
CA VAL A 230 29.54 11.56 26.35
C VAL A 230 31.06 11.66 26.46
N ALA A 231 31.64 10.94 27.42
CA ALA A 231 33.10 10.91 27.59
C ALA A 231 33.77 10.16 26.43
N ASP A 232 34.92 10.67 25.97
CA ASP A 232 35.86 9.99 25.07
C ASP A 232 35.30 9.53 23.71
N LYS A 233 34.13 10.02 23.28
CA LYS A 233 33.53 9.66 22.00
C LYS A 233 32.69 10.78 21.41
N THR A 234 33.02 11.21 20.19
CA THR A 234 32.19 12.15 19.43
C THR A 234 31.02 11.45 18.74
N PHE A 235 29.99 12.20 18.35
CA PHE A 235 28.86 11.65 17.60
C PHE A 235 29.28 11.02 16.26
N GLU A 236 30.20 11.66 15.54
CA GLU A 236 30.75 11.11 14.28
C GLU A 236 31.53 9.82 14.51
N GLN A 237 32.34 9.73 15.57
CA GLN A 237 33.06 8.50 15.93
C GLN A 237 32.08 7.37 16.30
N ALA A 238 31.03 7.69 17.06
CA ALA A 238 30.00 6.72 17.40
C ALA A 238 29.28 6.17 16.16
N GLN A 239 28.98 7.02 15.16
CA GLN A 239 28.44 6.55 13.88
C GLN A 239 29.45 5.71 13.10
N ALA A 240 30.71 6.14 13.01
CA ALA A 240 31.74 5.42 12.27
C ALA A 240 31.95 3.99 12.79
N ASP A 241 31.91 3.79 14.12
CA ASP A 241 31.99 2.46 14.73
C ASP A 241 30.82 1.56 14.26
N LEU A 242 29.62 2.13 14.15
CA LEU A 242 28.38 1.44 13.76
C LEU A 242 28.27 1.16 12.25
N ASP A 243 28.86 2.00 11.40
CA ASP A 243 28.72 1.92 9.93
C ASP A 243 29.26 0.63 9.34
N THR A 244 30.16 -0.04 10.07
CA THR A 244 30.69 -1.37 9.70
C THR A 244 29.71 -2.52 9.92
N ALA A 245 28.53 -2.25 10.50
CA ALA A 245 27.56 -3.24 10.97
C ALA A 245 28.15 -4.26 11.98
N ASN A 246 29.18 -3.86 12.73
CA ASN A 246 29.79 -4.71 13.74
C ASN A 246 28.81 -4.97 14.90
N PRO A 247 28.41 -6.23 15.15
CA PRO A 247 27.43 -6.59 16.20
C PRO A 247 27.96 -6.37 17.63
N HIS A 248 29.26 -6.08 17.80
CA HIS A 248 29.86 -5.78 19.10
C HIS A 248 29.83 -4.29 19.47
N VAL A 249 29.37 -3.42 18.58
CA VAL A 249 29.20 -1.99 18.88
C VAL A 249 27.79 -1.78 19.41
N ALA A 250 27.68 -1.52 20.71
CA ALA A 250 26.42 -1.33 21.40
C ALA A 250 26.07 0.16 21.56
N GLY A 251 24.77 0.41 21.80
CA GLY A 251 24.30 1.69 22.30
C GLY A 251 24.78 1.98 23.73
N PHE A 252 24.55 3.22 24.19
CA PHE A 252 24.95 3.67 25.53
C PHE A 252 24.05 4.80 26.03
N ALA A 253 24.00 4.98 27.35
CA ALA A 253 23.30 6.11 27.97
C ALA A 253 24.06 7.43 27.75
N ILE A 254 23.32 8.52 27.59
CA ILE A 254 23.88 9.88 27.56
C ILE A 254 23.67 10.49 28.94
N PRO A 255 24.70 10.55 29.81
CA PRO A 255 24.53 10.96 31.19
C PRO A 255 24.31 12.48 31.32
N GLY A 256 23.73 12.91 32.44
CA GLY A 256 23.64 14.35 32.77
C GLY A 256 22.68 15.17 31.91
N VAL A 257 21.79 14.51 31.17
CA VAL A 257 20.78 15.16 30.32
C VAL A 257 19.39 14.61 30.64
N THR A 258 18.45 15.50 30.94
CA THR A 258 17.00 15.22 30.87
C THR A 258 16.43 15.98 29.69
N LEU A 259 15.72 15.29 28.82
CA LEU A 259 15.14 15.86 27.60
C LEU A 259 13.64 16.05 27.78
N ARG A 260 13.10 17.19 27.37
CA ARG A 260 11.66 17.43 27.21
C ARG A 260 11.36 17.68 25.74
N LEU A 261 10.48 16.87 25.15
CA LEU A 261 10.04 16.98 23.77
C LEU A 261 8.54 17.21 23.74
N ASN A 262 8.11 18.30 23.10
CA ASN A 262 6.73 18.56 22.75
C ASN A 262 6.59 18.47 21.23
N VAL A 263 5.80 17.51 20.74
CA VAL A 263 5.48 17.37 19.31
C VAL A 263 4.08 17.89 19.06
N GLN A 264 3.95 18.81 18.11
CA GLN A 264 2.68 19.42 17.72
C GLN A 264 2.43 19.23 16.22
N LEU A 265 1.63 18.22 15.88
CA LEU A 265 1.30 17.90 14.49
C LEU A 265 -0.15 18.23 14.16
N GLU A 266 -0.33 18.96 13.07
CA GLU A 266 -1.61 19.18 12.43
C GLU A 266 -1.71 18.24 11.22
N ARG A 267 -2.61 17.26 11.28
CA ARG A 267 -2.92 16.40 10.13
C ARG A 267 -3.99 17.09 9.30
N LYS A 268 -3.64 17.45 8.07
CA LYS A 268 -4.57 18.01 7.11
C LYS A 268 -5.34 16.85 6.48
N THR A 269 -6.65 16.83 6.63
CA THR A 269 -7.50 15.91 5.87
C THR A 269 -7.74 16.46 4.46
N GLY A 270 -7.93 15.55 3.51
CA GLY A 270 -8.41 15.85 2.17
C GLY A 270 -9.45 14.83 1.75
N THR A 271 -10.17 15.18 0.69
CA THR A 271 -11.23 14.34 0.14
C THR A 271 -10.77 13.77 -1.21
N GLY A 272 -10.73 12.44 -1.31
CA GLY A 272 -10.58 11.70 -2.56
C GLY A 272 -11.95 11.34 -3.13
N TYR A 273 -12.01 10.98 -4.41
CA TYR A 273 -13.28 10.62 -5.07
C TYR A 273 -13.08 9.35 -5.88
N ASN A 274 -13.76 8.28 -5.52
CA ASN A 274 -13.94 7.20 -6.48
C ASN A 274 -14.98 7.62 -7.52
N VAL A 275 -14.87 7.11 -8.75
CA VAL A 275 -15.88 7.31 -9.79
C VAL A 275 -16.45 5.95 -10.16
N VAL A 276 -17.77 5.75 -9.96
CA VAL A 276 -18.43 4.49 -10.23
C VAL A 276 -19.70 4.69 -11.03
N GLY A 277 -19.79 4.04 -12.18
CA GLY A 277 -21.00 3.96 -13.01
C GLY A 277 -21.38 2.53 -13.31
N TYR A 278 -22.62 2.28 -13.72
CA TYR A 278 -23.06 0.93 -14.06
C TYR A 278 -24.03 0.88 -15.22
N PHE A 279 -24.07 -0.29 -15.86
CA PHE A 279 -25.14 -0.71 -16.76
C PHE A 279 -26.09 -1.66 -16.02
N PRO A 280 -27.41 -1.41 -15.98
CA PRO A 280 -28.37 -2.36 -15.43
C PRO A 280 -28.48 -3.61 -16.30
N PRO A 281 -29.11 -4.70 -15.82
CA PRO A 281 -29.42 -5.84 -16.68
C PRO A 281 -30.17 -5.39 -17.93
N SER A 282 -29.90 -6.04 -19.06
CA SER A 282 -30.61 -5.75 -20.32
C SER A 282 -31.77 -6.71 -20.59
N GLU A 283 -31.88 -7.78 -19.80
CA GLU A 283 -32.92 -8.80 -19.90
C GLU A 283 -33.97 -8.64 -18.79
N ASP A 284 -35.24 -8.88 -19.12
CA ASP A 284 -36.37 -8.68 -18.20
C ASP A 284 -36.32 -9.61 -16.96
N GLU A 285 -35.73 -10.80 -17.09
CA GLU A 285 -35.52 -11.76 -15.99
C GLU A 285 -34.14 -11.61 -15.31
N GLY A 286 -33.43 -10.51 -15.56
CA GLY A 286 -32.11 -10.25 -14.98
C GLY A 286 -32.13 -9.97 -13.48
N ASP A 287 -31.05 -10.35 -12.79
CA ASP A 287 -30.83 -10.04 -11.37
C ASP A 287 -30.20 -8.65 -11.22
N ALA A 288 -31.03 -7.63 -11.01
CA ALA A 288 -30.59 -6.26 -10.82
C ALA A 288 -29.75 -6.03 -9.56
N ALA A 289 -29.78 -6.97 -8.60
CA ALA A 289 -28.97 -6.91 -7.40
C ALA A 289 -27.57 -7.52 -7.58
N ALA A 290 -27.32 -8.24 -8.69
CA ALA A 290 -26.02 -8.85 -8.98
C ALA A 290 -25.15 -7.94 -9.83
N PHE A 291 -23.85 -7.85 -9.51
CA PHE A 291 -22.89 -7.00 -10.21
C PHE A 291 -21.63 -7.77 -10.61
N VAL A 292 -21.18 -7.60 -11.84
CA VAL A 292 -19.78 -7.80 -12.20
C VAL A 292 -19.09 -6.44 -12.15
N LEU A 293 -17.98 -6.32 -11.44
CA LEU A 293 -17.27 -5.06 -11.27
C LEU A 293 -15.95 -5.08 -12.05
N LEU A 294 -15.74 -4.10 -12.92
CA LEU A 294 -14.47 -3.83 -13.58
C LEU A 294 -13.85 -2.61 -12.90
N GLY A 295 -12.55 -2.61 -12.65
CA GLY A 295 -11.90 -1.44 -12.08
C GLY A 295 -10.45 -1.22 -12.45
N ALA A 296 -10.03 0.02 -12.28
CA ALA A 296 -8.67 0.51 -12.44
C ALA A 296 -8.51 1.77 -11.57
N HIS A 297 -7.38 1.95 -10.89
CA HIS A 297 -7.11 3.24 -10.27
C HIS A 297 -6.80 4.30 -11.35
N TYR A 298 -7.20 5.54 -11.09
CA TYR A 298 -6.97 6.65 -12.00
C TYR A 298 -6.00 7.69 -11.42
N ASP A 299 -5.71 7.64 -10.12
CA ASP A 299 -4.68 8.49 -9.54
C ASP A 299 -3.27 8.01 -9.90
N HIS A 300 -2.30 8.91 -9.73
CA HIS A 300 -0.88 8.61 -9.83
C HIS A 300 -0.08 9.57 -8.93
N LEU A 301 1.24 9.66 -9.12
CA LEU A 301 2.17 10.30 -8.17
C LEU A 301 2.31 11.83 -8.27
N GLY A 302 1.52 12.51 -9.10
CA GLY A 302 1.60 13.97 -9.26
C GLY A 302 2.96 14.44 -9.77
N ARG A 303 3.74 15.11 -8.91
CA ARG A 303 5.13 15.55 -9.21
C ARG A 303 6.19 14.75 -8.45
N GLY A 304 5.85 13.58 -7.93
CA GLY A 304 6.77 12.69 -7.21
C GLY A 304 7.30 13.25 -5.88
N ARG A 305 6.57 14.20 -5.26
CA ARG A 305 6.93 14.78 -3.96
C ARG A 305 6.44 13.95 -2.77
N GLN A 306 5.57 12.98 -3.03
CA GLN A 306 4.92 12.08 -2.09
C GLN A 306 4.86 10.69 -2.74
N GLY A 307 4.74 9.63 -1.93
CA GLY A 307 4.64 8.25 -2.41
C GLY A 307 5.98 7.62 -2.82
N ASN A 308 5.90 6.49 -3.55
CA ASN A 308 7.03 5.63 -3.90
C ASN A 308 7.68 6.02 -5.24
N SER A 309 7.83 7.32 -5.52
CA SER A 309 8.47 7.80 -6.75
C SER A 309 9.89 7.24 -6.92
N LEU A 310 10.21 6.81 -8.14
CA LEU A 310 11.51 6.28 -8.52
C LEU A 310 12.29 7.25 -9.41
N ALA A 311 11.89 8.52 -9.46
CA ALA A 311 12.50 9.57 -10.27
C ALA A 311 13.99 9.76 -9.95
N GLY A 312 14.82 9.89 -10.99
CA GLY A 312 16.22 10.27 -10.85
C GLY A 312 16.39 11.73 -10.43
N LYS A 313 17.61 12.11 -10.05
CA LYS A 313 17.93 13.50 -9.65
C LYS A 313 17.52 14.52 -10.71
N ASP A 314 17.73 14.18 -11.99
CA ASP A 314 17.43 15.06 -13.12
C ASP A 314 15.92 15.15 -13.44
N GLU A 315 15.11 14.24 -12.90
CA GLU A 315 13.66 14.15 -13.10
C GLU A 315 12.88 14.74 -11.89
N THR A 316 13.61 15.31 -10.91
CA THR A 316 13.03 15.75 -9.64
C THR A 316 11.99 16.83 -9.86
N GLY A 317 10.76 16.55 -9.43
CA GLY A 317 9.65 17.48 -9.53
C GLY A 317 9.03 17.56 -10.93
N GLU A 318 9.40 16.70 -11.87
CA GLU A 318 8.65 16.53 -13.12
C GLU A 318 7.31 15.81 -12.88
N THR A 319 6.38 16.00 -13.81
CA THR A 319 5.05 15.37 -13.76
C THR A 319 5.17 13.87 -14.00
N HIS A 320 4.61 13.08 -13.11
CA HIS A 320 4.46 11.65 -13.28
C HIS A 320 3.19 11.42 -14.09
N GLY A 321 3.36 11.25 -15.40
CA GLY A 321 2.23 11.10 -16.32
C GLY A 321 1.44 9.82 -16.12
N GLY A 322 2.10 8.73 -15.70
CA GLY A 322 1.41 7.47 -15.39
C GLY A 322 0.61 6.93 -16.57
N ALA A 323 1.27 6.82 -17.73
CA ALA A 323 0.63 6.37 -18.96
C ALA A 323 0.28 4.87 -18.91
N ASP A 324 1.21 4.05 -18.42
CA ASP A 324 0.92 2.65 -18.12
C ASP A 324 0.27 2.53 -16.74
N ASP A 325 0.76 3.32 -15.78
CA ASP A 325 0.36 3.29 -14.37
C ASP A 325 -0.39 4.58 -13.94
N ASN A 326 -1.71 4.66 -14.04
CA ASN A 326 -2.58 3.64 -14.58
C ASN A 326 -3.62 4.18 -15.57
N ALA A 327 -3.22 5.15 -16.41
CA ALA A 327 -4.06 5.60 -17.51
C ALA A 327 -4.43 4.46 -18.49
N SER A 328 -3.55 3.46 -18.64
CA SER A 328 -3.81 2.28 -19.46
C SER A 328 -4.98 1.43 -18.94
N GLY A 329 -5.05 1.17 -17.63
CA GLY A 329 -6.15 0.45 -17.00
C GLY A 329 -7.47 1.19 -17.14
N VAL A 330 -7.48 2.49 -16.87
CA VAL A 330 -8.67 3.34 -17.05
C VAL A 330 -9.19 3.27 -18.49
N ALA A 331 -8.29 3.41 -19.48
CA ALA A 331 -8.64 3.33 -20.89
C ALA A 331 -9.18 1.94 -21.28
N ALA A 332 -8.60 0.86 -20.75
CA ALA A 332 -9.05 -0.50 -21.00
C ALA A 332 -10.47 -0.76 -20.45
N VAL A 333 -10.77 -0.27 -19.25
CA VAL A 333 -12.11 -0.40 -18.64
C VAL A 333 -13.16 0.39 -19.44
N LEU A 334 -12.85 1.63 -19.87
CA LEU A 334 -13.75 2.43 -20.71
C LEU A 334 -14.00 1.77 -22.07
N ALA A 335 -12.96 1.19 -22.70
CA ALA A 335 -13.11 0.47 -23.94
C ALA A 335 -13.87 -0.85 -23.79
N ALA A 336 -13.72 -1.54 -22.67
CA ALA A 336 -14.54 -2.69 -22.33
C ALA A 336 -16.02 -2.28 -22.17
N ALA A 337 -16.29 -1.16 -21.50
CA ALA A 337 -17.64 -0.60 -21.35
C ALA A 337 -18.29 -0.28 -22.71
N GLU A 338 -17.56 0.35 -23.64
CA GLU A 338 -18.04 0.62 -25.01
C GLU A 338 -18.47 -0.68 -25.74
N ARG A 339 -17.72 -1.77 -25.56
CA ARG A 339 -18.06 -3.09 -26.13
C ARG A 339 -19.24 -3.76 -25.46
N LEU A 340 -19.42 -3.54 -24.15
CA LEU A 340 -20.45 -4.16 -23.33
C LEU A 340 -21.81 -3.45 -23.39
N LYS A 341 -21.85 -2.17 -23.79
CA LYS A 341 -23.08 -1.36 -23.74
C LYS A 341 -24.27 -1.98 -24.50
N THR A 342 -24.00 -2.67 -25.61
CA THR A 342 -25.01 -3.33 -26.45
C THR A 342 -25.12 -4.84 -26.25
N ARG A 343 -24.35 -5.41 -25.31
CA ARG A 343 -24.34 -6.86 -25.04
C ARG A 343 -25.45 -7.23 -24.08
N ALA A 344 -26.08 -8.37 -24.36
CA ALA A 344 -27.07 -8.96 -23.47
C ALA A 344 -26.41 -9.36 -22.15
N ARG A 345 -27.05 -9.04 -21.03
CA ARG A 345 -26.55 -9.29 -19.68
C ARG A 345 -27.70 -9.51 -18.70
N LYS A 346 -27.61 -10.60 -17.92
CA LYS A 346 -28.53 -10.92 -16.82
C LYS A 346 -28.19 -10.19 -15.54
N ALA A 347 -26.92 -9.86 -15.31
CA ALA A 347 -26.46 -9.07 -14.16
C ALA A 347 -26.09 -7.63 -14.55
N SER A 348 -26.08 -6.74 -13.56
CA SER A 348 -25.49 -5.41 -13.71
C SER A 348 -23.98 -5.50 -13.96
N ILE A 349 -23.43 -4.55 -14.71
CA ILE A 349 -21.99 -4.39 -14.87
C ILE A 349 -21.61 -3.01 -14.35
N ALA A 350 -20.77 -2.97 -13.32
CA ALA A 350 -20.25 -1.72 -12.77
C ALA A 350 -18.81 -1.49 -13.25
N PHE A 351 -18.47 -0.21 -13.45
CA PHE A 351 -17.15 0.28 -13.83
C PHE A 351 -16.71 1.25 -12.74
N ALA A 352 -15.65 0.91 -12.04
CA ALA A 352 -15.15 1.68 -10.92
C ALA A 352 -13.72 2.16 -11.14
N PHE A 353 -13.51 3.44 -10.88
CA PHE A 353 -12.22 4.10 -11.02
C PHE A 353 -11.78 4.62 -9.67
N TRP A 354 -10.68 4.09 -9.16
CA TRP A 354 -10.23 4.31 -7.79
C TRP A 354 -9.28 5.51 -7.69
N SER A 355 -9.42 6.28 -6.62
CA SER A 355 -8.41 7.27 -6.21
C SER A 355 -7.71 6.74 -4.96
N GLY A 356 -6.45 7.08 -4.76
CA GLY A 356 -5.69 6.79 -3.54
C GLY A 356 -5.07 5.40 -3.54
N GLU A 357 -4.93 4.75 -4.69
CA GLU A 357 -4.25 3.45 -4.81
C GLU A 357 -2.78 3.61 -4.41
N GLU A 358 -2.12 4.62 -4.96
CA GLU A 358 -0.72 4.99 -4.73
C GLU A 358 -0.40 5.37 -3.28
N MET A 359 -1.46 5.64 -2.53
CA MET A 359 -1.43 6.01 -1.12
C MET A 359 -1.81 4.83 -0.21
N GLY A 360 -1.95 3.62 -0.77
CA GLY A 360 -2.26 2.39 -0.05
C GLY A 360 -3.71 1.94 -0.19
N LEU A 361 -4.25 1.90 -1.42
CA LEU A 361 -5.58 1.34 -1.74
C LEU A 361 -6.75 2.05 -1.04
N LEU A 362 -6.60 3.35 -0.75
CA LEU A 362 -7.57 4.10 0.06
C LEU A 362 -8.96 4.13 -0.57
N GLY A 363 -9.05 4.32 -1.88
CA GLY A 363 -10.31 4.40 -2.61
C GLY A 363 -11.07 3.07 -2.65
N SER A 364 -10.43 1.99 -3.10
CA SER A 364 -11.08 0.68 -3.15
C SER A 364 -11.45 0.17 -1.75
N GLY A 365 -10.60 0.41 -0.74
CA GLY A 365 -10.90 0.13 0.65
C GLY A 365 -12.14 0.88 1.16
N ALA A 366 -12.21 2.18 0.92
CA ALA A 366 -13.37 3.00 1.28
C ALA A 366 -14.65 2.55 0.55
N PHE A 367 -14.56 2.16 -0.72
CA PHE A 367 -15.70 1.65 -1.48
C PHE A 367 -16.26 0.37 -0.87
N VAL A 368 -15.41 -0.62 -0.59
CA VAL A 368 -15.81 -1.87 0.06
C VAL A 368 -16.44 -1.61 1.42
N ALA A 369 -15.84 -0.75 2.25
CA ALA A 369 -16.35 -0.38 3.56
C ALA A 369 -17.73 0.32 3.49
N SER A 370 -17.96 1.14 2.47
CA SER A 370 -19.23 1.84 2.28
C SER A 370 -20.42 0.93 1.97
N LYS A 371 -20.17 -0.29 1.48
CA LYS A 371 -21.17 -1.24 0.98
C LYS A 371 -22.13 -0.66 -0.06
N ALA A 372 -21.67 0.31 -0.86
CA ALA A 372 -22.46 0.86 -1.97
C ALA A 372 -22.87 -0.20 -2.99
N ILE A 373 -22.00 -1.20 -3.19
CA ILE A 373 -22.40 -2.54 -3.62
C ILE A 373 -21.96 -3.47 -2.49
N ALA A 374 -22.89 -4.24 -1.93
CA ALA A 374 -22.55 -5.22 -0.90
C ALA A 374 -21.61 -6.29 -1.48
N PRO A 375 -20.58 -6.76 -0.76
CA PRO A 375 -19.67 -7.79 -1.26
C PRO A 375 -20.39 -9.03 -1.79
N GLU A 376 -21.49 -9.44 -1.16
CA GLU A 376 -22.28 -10.62 -1.56
C GLU A 376 -23.08 -10.39 -2.86
N ALA A 377 -23.25 -9.15 -3.28
CA ALA A 377 -23.84 -8.76 -4.56
C ALA A 377 -22.82 -8.80 -5.71
N LEU A 378 -21.51 -8.82 -5.42
CA LEU A 378 -20.46 -8.88 -6.43
C LEU A 378 -20.25 -10.33 -6.88
N ILE A 379 -20.56 -10.61 -8.15
CA ILE A 379 -20.27 -11.87 -8.83
C ILE A 379 -18.75 -12.08 -8.91
N ALA A 380 -18.03 -11.02 -9.30
CA ALA A 380 -16.58 -10.97 -9.34
C ALA A 380 -16.06 -9.53 -9.51
N TYR A 381 -14.79 -9.32 -9.19
CA TYR A 381 -14.02 -8.12 -9.47
C TYR A 381 -12.92 -8.38 -10.50
N VAL A 382 -12.85 -7.57 -11.56
CA VAL A 382 -11.85 -7.64 -12.64
C VAL A 382 -11.04 -6.34 -12.62
N ASN A 383 -9.80 -6.41 -12.11
CA ASN A 383 -8.91 -5.26 -11.98
C ASN A 383 -7.97 -5.13 -13.18
N TYR A 384 -7.69 -3.90 -13.59
CA TYR A 384 -6.74 -3.56 -14.63
C TYR A 384 -5.68 -2.62 -14.06
N ASP A 385 -4.45 -3.10 -14.02
CA ASP A 385 -3.31 -2.39 -13.47
C ASP A 385 -2.13 -2.59 -14.41
N MET A 386 -1.55 -1.50 -14.94
CA MET A 386 -0.39 -1.54 -15.85
C MET A 386 -0.58 -2.53 -17.01
N VAL A 387 -1.57 -2.24 -17.86
CA VAL A 387 -2.02 -3.13 -18.95
C VAL A 387 -1.63 -2.65 -20.35
N GLY A 388 -0.87 -1.56 -20.46
CA GLY A 388 -0.47 -0.92 -21.72
C GLY A 388 0.93 -1.27 -22.22
N ARG A 389 1.74 -2.01 -21.46
CA ARG A 389 3.17 -2.27 -21.74
C ARG A 389 3.48 -3.72 -22.10
N MET A 390 2.51 -4.45 -22.68
CA MET A 390 2.66 -5.85 -23.06
C MET A 390 3.91 -6.12 -23.91
N ARG A 391 4.62 -7.20 -23.56
CA ARG A 391 5.78 -7.74 -24.28
C ARG A 391 5.56 -9.21 -24.56
N ASP A 392 6.05 -9.66 -25.71
CA ASP A 392 6.04 -11.07 -26.11
C ASP A 392 4.63 -11.70 -26.08
N ASN A 393 3.58 -10.91 -26.37
CA ASN A 393 2.18 -11.35 -26.35
C ASN A 393 1.71 -11.94 -24.99
N LYS A 394 2.40 -11.57 -23.90
CA LYS A 394 2.18 -12.14 -22.57
C LYS A 394 1.24 -11.31 -21.72
N LEU A 395 0.08 -11.87 -21.37
CA LEU A 395 -0.85 -11.29 -20.40
C LEU A 395 -0.71 -12.03 -19.07
N VAL A 396 -0.42 -11.29 -18.00
CA VAL A 396 -0.34 -11.86 -16.65
C VAL A 396 -1.72 -11.71 -16.00
N LEU A 397 -2.28 -12.84 -15.55
CA LEU A 397 -3.55 -12.90 -14.83
C LEU A 397 -3.26 -13.38 -13.42
N GLN A 398 -3.48 -12.51 -12.43
CA GLN A 398 -3.18 -12.78 -11.02
C GLN A 398 -4.48 -12.85 -10.20
N ALA A 399 -4.38 -13.24 -8.92
CA ALA A 399 -5.50 -13.49 -8.02
C ALA A 399 -6.47 -14.60 -8.47
N ILE A 400 -6.09 -15.41 -9.47
CA ILE A 400 -6.99 -16.43 -10.03
C ILE A 400 -7.22 -17.62 -9.08
N GLY A 401 -6.54 -17.68 -7.94
CA GLY A 401 -6.84 -18.68 -6.92
C GLY A 401 -8.17 -18.41 -6.21
N THR A 402 -8.72 -17.20 -6.34
CA THR A 402 -9.93 -16.76 -5.62
C THR A 402 -11.22 -17.44 -6.08
N SER A 403 -11.19 -18.25 -7.13
CA SER A 403 -12.31 -19.09 -7.54
C SER A 403 -11.86 -20.19 -8.50
N SER A 404 -12.43 -21.39 -8.36
CA SER A 404 -12.14 -22.51 -9.28
C SER A 404 -12.69 -22.30 -10.70
N ILE A 405 -13.49 -21.25 -10.93
CA ILE A 405 -14.07 -20.95 -12.24
C ILE A 405 -13.05 -20.33 -13.21
N TRP A 406 -12.00 -19.69 -12.68
CA TRP A 406 -11.09 -18.86 -13.47
C TRP A 406 -10.38 -19.59 -14.60
N PRO A 407 -9.77 -20.79 -14.41
CA PRO A 407 -9.07 -21.47 -15.49
C PRO A 407 -9.94 -21.71 -16.72
N ARG A 408 -11.19 -22.18 -16.52
CA ARG A 408 -12.16 -22.42 -17.60
C ARG A 408 -12.55 -21.12 -18.29
N LEU A 409 -12.88 -20.08 -17.53
CA LEU A 409 -13.30 -18.80 -18.13
C LEU A 409 -12.16 -18.13 -18.88
N ILE A 410 -10.94 -18.16 -18.35
CA ILE A 410 -9.74 -17.63 -18.98
C ILE A 410 -9.50 -18.33 -20.32
N GLU A 411 -9.49 -19.67 -20.34
CA GLU A 411 -9.28 -20.44 -21.57
C GLU A 411 -10.32 -20.07 -22.64
N GLN A 412 -11.60 -20.10 -22.29
CA GLN A 412 -12.69 -19.77 -23.21
C GLN A 412 -12.65 -18.32 -23.70
N THR A 413 -12.19 -17.41 -22.85
CA THR A 413 -12.08 -15.98 -23.18
C THR A 413 -10.87 -15.72 -24.08
N ASN A 414 -9.80 -16.50 -23.91
CA ASN A 414 -8.57 -16.33 -24.68
C ASN A 414 -8.66 -16.88 -26.11
N VAL A 415 -9.55 -17.85 -26.39
CA VAL A 415 -9.72 -18.44 -27.74
C VAL A 415 -9.80 -17.39 -28.86
N PRO A 416 -10.66 -16.35 -28.78
CA PRO A 416 -10.74 -15.31 -29.82
C PRO A 416 -9.65 -14.23 -29.74
N VAL A 417 -8.88 -14.13 -28.64
CA VAL A 417 -7.93 -13.02 -28.41
C VAL A 417 -6.46 -13.44 -28.59
N GLY A 418 -6.11 -14.66 -28.17
CA GLY A 418 -4.83 -15.31 -28.46
C GLY A 418 -3.61 -14.81 -27.68
N PHE A 419 -3.74 -14.53 -26.38
CA PHE A 419 -2.59 -14.20 -25.52
C PHE A 419 -1.82 -15.43 -25.03
N ASP A 420 -0.53 -15.27 -24.77
CA ASP A 420 0.25 -16.17 -23.91
C ASP A 420 -0.09 -15.85 -22.45
N ILE A 421 -0.98 -16.63 -21.84
CA ILE A 421 -1.46 -16.36 -20.48
C ILE A 421 -0.45 -16.86 -19.44
N LYS A 422 0.03 -15.94 -18.61
CA LYS A 422 0.75 -16.26 -17.38
C LYS A 422 -0.19 -16.14 -16.19
N ALA A 423 -0.68 -17.28 -15.71
CA ALA A 423 -1.54 -17.37 -14.54
C ALA A 423 -0.77 -17.35 -13.21
N SER A 424 -1.34 -16.69 -12.20
CA SER A 424 -0.86 -16.68 -10.82
C SER A 424 -2.03 -16.73 -9.84
N ASP A 425 -1.97 -17.66 -8.89
CA ASP A 425 -3.05 -17.87 -7.93
C ASP A 425 -3.05 -16.84 -6.79
N ASP A 426 -1.90 -16.26 -6.44
CA ASP A 426 -1.74 -15.35 -5.28
C ASP A 426 -2.63 -14.09 -5.43
N PRO A 427 -3.60 -13.86 -4.53
CA PRO A 427 -4.43 -12.66 -4.55
C PRO A 427 -3.92 -11.55 -3.61
N TYR A 428 -2.86 -11.80 -2.83
CA TYR A 428 -2.31 -10.83 -1.87
C TYR A 428 -1.32 -9.90 -2.57
N LEU A 429 -1.85 -9.07 -3.46
CA LEU A 429 -1.11 -8.15 -4.32
C LEU A 429 -1.25 -6.71 -3.78
N PRO A 430 -0.25 -5.84 -3.96
CA PRO A 430 -0.36 -4.43 -3.61
C PRO A 430 -1.12 -3.66 -4.71
N THR A 431 -2.37 -4.02 -4.96
CA THR A 431 -3.28 -3.37 -5.92
C THR A 431 -4.72 -3.59 -5.44
N ASP A 432 -5.70 -2.92 -6.06
CA ASP A 432 -7.08 -2.83 -5.58
C ASP A 432 -7.79 -4.18 -5.38
N VAL A 433 -7.34 -5.25 -6.04
CA VAL A 433 -7.88 -6.61 -5.79
C VAL A 433 -7.74 -7.05 -4.33
N MET A 434 -6.78 -6.49 -3.57
CA MET A 434 -6.59 -6.81 -2.16
C MET A 434 -7.80 -6.40 -1.32
N SER A 435 -8.40 -5.24 -1.60
CA SER A 435 -9.62 -4.75 -0.93
C SER A 435 -10.80 -5.70 -1.15
N PHE A 436 -10.93 -6.24 -2.37
CA PHE A 436 -12.02 -7.16 -2.73
C PHE A 436 -11.77 -8.60 -2.26
N ASN A 437 -10.52 -9.06 -2.29
CA ASN A 437 -10.13 -10.35 -1.73
C ASN A 437 -10.39 -10.41 -0.21
N GLN A 438 -10.16 -9.31 0.51
CA GLN A 438 -10.50 -9.20 1.94
C GLN A 438 -12.01 -9.24 2.19
N ALA A 439 -12.80 -8.74 1.25
CA ALA A 439 -14.25 -8.81 1.26
C ALA A 439 -14.81 -10.14 0.73
N GLU A 440 -13.95 -11.14 0.51
CA GLU A 440 -14.31 -12.48 0.01
C GLU A 440 -15.01 -12.45 -1.37
N VAL A 441 -14.61 -11.50 -2.23
CA VAL A 441 -15.10 -11.37 -3.61
C VAL A 441 -14.14 -12.08 -4.58
N PRO A 442 -14.64 -13.01 -5.42
CA PRO A 442 -13.84 -13.61 -6.51
C PRO A 442 -13.20 -12.52 -7.37
N SER A 443 -11.87 -12.54 -7.49
CA SER A 443 -11.12 -11.44 -8.10
C SER A 443 -10.10 -11.94 -9.12
N ILE A 444 -9.86 -11.14 -10.15
CA ILE A 444 -8.78 -11.38 -11.12
C ILE A 444 -8.11 -10.04 -11.45
N ASN A 445 -6.78 -10.02 -11.44
CA ASN A 445 -5.98 -8.84 -11.82
C ASN A 445 -5.34 -9.05 -13.19
N PHE A 446 -5.46 -8.07 -14.07
CA PHE A 446 -4.80 -8.04 -15.37
C PHE A 446 -3.55 -7.17 -15.27
N PHE A 447 -2.41 -7.69 -15.73
CA PHE A 447 -1.13 -7.02 -15.64
C PHE A 447 -0.25 -7.39 -16.84
N THR A 448 0.59 -6.46 -17.32
CA THR A 448 1.50 -6.71 -18.45
C THR A 448 2.98 -6.78 -18.08
N GLY A 449 3.30 -6.66 -16.79
CA GLY A 449 4.67 -6.79 -16.28
C GLY A 449 5.30 -5.44 -15.92
N SER A 450 6.18 -5.46 -14.93
CA SER A 450 6.90 -4.25 -14.52
C SER A 450 7.91 -3.79 -15.57
N HIS A 451 8.21 -2.50 -15.57
CA HIS A 451 9.24 -1.90 -16.44
C HIS A 451 10.01 -0.79 -15.71
N LYS A 452 11.14 -0.37 -16.28
CA LYS A 452 12.10 0.55 -15.63
C LYS A 452 11.56 1.98 -15.46
N GLU A 453 10.50 2.34 -16.19
CA GLU A 453 9.83 3.64 -16.12
C GLU A 453 8.70 3.69 -15.08
N TYR A 454 8.39 2.56 -14.42
CA TYR A 454 7.42 2.50 -13.33
C TYR A 454 7.71 3.56 -12.26
N HIS A 455 6.68 4.28 -11.82
CA HIS A 455 6.77 5.38 -10.85
C HIS A 455 7.77 6.50 -11.24
N ARG A 456 7.99 6.74 -12.54
CA ARG A 456 8.84 7.83 -13.04
C ARG A 456 8.09 8.75 -13.99
N PRO A 457 8.53 10.01 -14.15
CA PRO A 457 8.04 10.92 -15.19
C PRO A 457 8.16 10.34 -16.62
N ALA A 458 9.11 9.42 -16.82
CA ALA A 458 9.31 8.71 -18.08
C ALA A 458 8.21 7.69 -18.44
N ASP A 459 7.24 7.38 -17.55
CA ASP A 459 6.08 6.56 -17.90
C ASP A 459 5.10 7.34 -18.80
N ARG A 460 5.39 7.32 -20.10
CA ARG A 460 4.75 8.19 -21.10
C ARG A 460 3.98 7.42 -22.17
N VAL A 461 3.03 8.14 -22.78
CA VAL A 461 2.11 7.65 -23.81
C VAL A 461 2.81 6.99 -24.99
N GLU A 462 4.00 7.46 -25.38
CA GLU A 462 4.74 6.92 -26.53
C GLU A 462 5.26 5.50 -26.30
N LEU A 463 5.26 5.03 -25.05
CA LEU A 463 5.72 3.72 -24.64
C LEU A 463 4.61 2.66 -24.61
N ILE A 464 3.36 3.06 -24.83
CA ILE A 464 2.17 2.21 -24.76
C ILE A 464 1.97 1.45 -26.07
N ASN A 465 1.71 0.15 -25.93
CA ASN A 465 1.31 -0.73 -27.01
C ASN A 465 -0.22 -0.72 -27.15
N PHE A 466 -0.74 0.22 -27.96
CA PHE A 466 -2.18 0.41 -28.12
C PHE A 466 -2.91 -0.79 -28.77
N GLU A 467 -2.23 -1.55 -29.61
CA GLU A 467 -2.81 -2.75 -30.23
C GLU A 467 -3.07 -3.83 -29.17
N ASP A 468 -2.08 -4.13 -28.33
CA ASP A 468 -2.26 -5.11 -27.26
C ASP A 468 -3.18 -4.58 -26.14
N LEU A 469 -3.16 -3.28 -25.85
CA LEU A 469 -4.10 -2.67 -24.89
C LEU A 469 -5.56 -2.82 -25.36
N GLU A 470 -5.84 -2.64 -26.65
CA GLU A 470 -7.16 -2.91 -27.23
C GLU A 470 -7.56 -4.38 -27.10
N ARG A 471 -6.62 -5.31 -27.33
CA ARG A 471 -6.84 -6.74 -27.12
C ARG A 471 -7.09 -7.09 -25.66
N VAL A 472 -6.42 -6.43 -24.70
CA VAL A 472 -6.68 -6.61 -23.25
C VAL A 472 -8.09 -6.12 -22.88
N ALA A 473 -8.51 -4.96 -23.40
CA ALA A 473 -9.87 -4.46 -23.23
C ALA A 473 -10.91 -5.44 -23.82
N GLN A 474 -10.63 -6.00 -25.00
CA GLN A 474 -11.48 -7.02 -25.61
C GLN A 474 -11.56 -8.30 -24.76
N PHE A 475 -10.43 -8.80 -24.25
CA PHE A 475 -10.39 -9.96 -23.37
C PHE A 475 -11.27 -9.75 -22.14
N GLY A 476 -11.11 -8.63 -21.45
CA GLY A 476 -11.90 -8.36 -20.25
C GLY A 476 -13.38 -8.07 -20.53
N ALA A 477 -13.73 -7.49 -21.68
CA ALA A 477 -15.12 -7.38 -22.11
C ALA A 477 -15.76 -8.76 -22.31
N ILE A 478 -15.07 -9.69 -22.97
CA ILE A 478 -15.57 -11.06 -23.18
C ILE A 478 -15.68 -11.81 -21.85
N LEU A 479 -14.69 -11.67 -20.95
CA LEU A 479 -14.73 -12.27 -19.61
C LEU A 479 -15.94 -11.75 -18.83
N THR A 480 -16.16 -10.44 -18.86
CA THR A 480 -17.28 -9.77 -18.18
C THR A 480 -18.62 -10.20 -18.74
N GLU A 481 -18.77 -10.26 -20.07
CA GLU A 481 -19.99 -10.76 -20.72
C GLU A 481 -20.31 -12.20 -20.28
N LYS A 482 -19.29 -13.06 -20.14
CA LYS A 482 -19.47 -14.41 -19.62
C LYS A 482 -19.92 -14.38 -18.15
N LEU A 483 -19.22 -13.64 -17.29
CA LEU A 483 -19.53 -13.53 -15.86
C LEU A 483 -20.95 -13.02 -15.62
N ALA A 484 -21.37 -11.98 -16.35
CA ALA A 484 -22.68 -11.34 -16.20
C ALA A 484 -23.85 -12.22 -16.69
N ASN A 485 -23.56 -13.34 -17.36
CA ASN A 485 -24.54 -14.28 -17.90
C ASN A 485 -24.36 -15.70 -17.36
N LEU A 486 -23.54 -15.90 -16.33
CA LEU A 486 -23.41 -17.19 -15.66
C LEU A 486 -24.74 -17.61 -15.06
N ASP A 487 -25.08 -18.90 -15.20
CA ASP A 487 -26.25 -19.47 -14.53
C ASP A 487 -25.99 -19.69 -13.03
N GLU A 488 -24.73 -19.92 -12.65
CA GLU A 488 -24.27 -20.09 -11.26
C GLU A 488 -23.15 -19.09 -10.94
N ARG A 489 -23.27 -18.39 -9.81
CA ARG A 489 -22.26 -17.41 -9.38
C ARG A 489 -20.92 -18.08 -9.04
N PRO A 490 -19.77 -17.45 -9.34
CA PRO A 490 -18.48 -17.93 -8.88
C PRO A 490 -18.46 -18.08 -7.36
N VAL A 491 -17.96 -19.21 -6.88
CA VAL A 491 -17.73 -19.41 -5.45
C VAL A 491 -16.36 -18.82 -5.11
N PHE A 492 -16.31 -17.95 -4.11
CA PHE A 492 -15.05 -17.46 -3.57
C PHE A 492 -14.28 -18.62 -2.92
N VAL A 493 -13.03 -18.78 -3.32
CA VAL A 493 -12.07 -19.68 -2.73
C VAL A 493 -11.07 -18.82 -1.98
N LYS A 494 -11.07 -18.95 -0.66
CA LYS A 494 -10.06 -18.31 0.15
C LYS A 494 -8.71 -18.94 -0.15
N VAL A 495 -7.86 -18.23 -0.88
CA VAL A 495 -6.54 -18.72 -1.22
C VAL A 495 -5.71 -18.79 0.05
N THR A 496 -5.52 -20.02 0.51
CA THR A 496 -4.42 -20.32 1.42
C THR A 496 -3.16 -20.11 0.60
N ARG A 497 -2.25 -19.24 1.03
CA ARG A 497 -0.93 -19.13 0.39
C ARG A 497 -0.26 -20.50 0.48
N THR A 498 -0.31 -21.24 -0.63
CA THR A 498 0.48 -22.45 -0.91
C THR A 498 1.66 -22.02 -1.78
N GLN A 499 2.87 -22.41 -1.38
CA GLN A 499 4.15 -22.19 -2.04
C GLN A 499 4.04 -22.47 -3.53
N GLN A 500 4.36 -21.47 -4.35
CA GLN A 500 4.97 -21.75 -5.64
C GLN A 500 6.45 -22.11 -5.39
N GLU A 501 6.78 -23.39 -5.61
CA GLU A 501 8.16 -23.84 -5.78
C GLU A 501 8.72 -23.22 -7.07
N GLY A 502 9.59 -22.21 -6.94
CA GLY A 502 10.43 -21.78 -8.04
C GLY A 502 10.80 -20.30 -8.06
N GLY A 503 11.93 -19.96 -7.41
CA GLY A 503 12.76 -18.84 -7.87
C GLY A 503 12.95 -17.66 -6.92
N SER A 504 13.59 -17.91 -5.79
CA SER A 504 14.64 -17.09 -5.12
C SER A 504 14.70 -17.56 -3.67
N ARG A 505 15.89 -17.72 -3.09
CA ARG A 505 16.08 -18.06 -1.66
C ARG A 505 15.74 -16.84 -0.80
N ASP A 506 14.52 -16.35 -0.88
CA ASP A 506 14.00 -15.28 -0.04
C ASP A 506 13.33 -15.91 1.20
N THR A 507 14.07 -15.87 2.31
CA THR A 507 13.64 -15.93 3.72
C THR A 507 12.16 -16.29 3.95
N VAL A 508 11.90 -17.50 4.44
CA VAL A 508 10.58 -18.01 4.81
C VAL A 508 9.95 -17.11 5.88
N ARG A 509 8.89 -16.35 5.53
CA ARG A 509 8.12 -15.55 6.50
C ARG A 509 7.20 -16.43 7.35
N ALA A 510 6.96 -16.04 8.61
CA ALA A 510 6.00 -16.70 9.48
C ALA A 510 4.56 -16.52 8.96
N PHE A 511 3.79 -17.61 8.95
CA PHE A 511 2.39 -17.63 8.55
C PHE A 511 1.50 -17.78 9.79
N THR A 512 0.65 -16.80 10.03
CA THR A 512 -0.20 -16.72 11.23
C THR A 512 -1.67 -16.96 10.92
N GLY A 513 -2.09 -16.87 9.66
CA GLY A 513 -3.48 -17.10 9.27
C GLY A 513 -4.43 -15.93 9.57
N THR A 514 -3.95 -14.78 10.03
CA THR A 514 -4.78 -13.58 10.21
C THR A 514 -5.00 -12.85 8.88
N ILE A 515 -6.15 -12.21 8.69
CA ILE A 515 -6.40 -11.31 7.56
C ILE A 515 -6.69 -9.92 8.12
N PRO A 516 -5.73 -8.97 7.99
CA PRO A 516 -5.94 -7.60 8.40
C PRO A 516 -7.02 -6.89 7.58
N ASP A 517 -7.79 -6.01 8.23
CA ASP A 517 -8.56 -4.94 7.60
C ASP A 517 -7.66 -3.70 7.50
N TYR A 518 -7.46 -3.18 6.28
CA TYR A 518 -6.60 -2.02 6.00
C TYR A 518 -7.39 -0.71 5.89
N ALA A 519 -8.72 -0.77 5.84
CA ALA A 519 -9.59 0.36 5.59
C ALA A 519 -10.13 0.98 6.88
N THR A 520 -10.28 0.18 7.93
CA THR A 520 -10.92 0.64 9.17
C THR A 520 -9.91 1.20 10.18
N GLU A 521 -10.13 2.45 10.62
CA GLU A 521 -9.33 3.08 11.67
C GLU A 521 -9.70 2.52 13.06
N VAL A 522 -8.83 1.68 13.63
CA VAL A 522 -8.94 1.21 15.02
C VAL A 522 -7.59 1.23 15.73
N GLN A 523 -7.59 1.39 17.06
CA GLN A 523 -6.39 1.17 17.87
C GLN A 523 -6.14 -0.33 18.02
N GLY A 524 -5.28 -0.86 17.14
CA GLY A 524 -5.02 -2.29 17.00
C GLY A 524 -4.99 -2.73 15.54
N LEU A 525 -5.10 -4.04 15.33
CA LEU A 525 -5.32 -4.64 14.03
C LEU A 525 -6.70 -5.28 13.98
N LEU A 526 -7.65 -4.62 13.32
CA LEU A 526 -8.93 -5.25 13.00
C LEU A 526 -8.69 -6.41 12.03
N LEU A 527 -9.27 -7.57 12.35
CA LEU A 527 -9.30 -8.71 11.46
C LEU A 527 -10.55 -8.63 10.59
N SER A 528 -10.36 -8.45 9.28
CA SER A 528 -11.42 -8.70 8.29
C SER A 528 -11.76 -10.20 8.23
N GLY A 529 -10.83 -11.06 8.64
CA GLY A 529 -11.07 -12.49 8.83
C GLY A 529 -9.85 -13.29 9.27
N VAL A 530 -9.98 -14.61 9.22
CA VAL A 530 -8.89 -15.57 9.43
C VAL A 530 -8.90 -16.63 8.32
N ILE A 531 -7.75 -17.21 8.04
CA ILE A 531 -7.58 -18.29 7.06
C ILE A 531 -8.05 -19.60 7.69
N GLU A 532 -8.98 -20.28 7.02
CA GLU A 532 -9.52 -21.58 7.42
C GLU A 532 -8.40 -22.63 7.52
N GLY A 533 -8.41 -23.43 8.59
CA GLY A 533 -7.34 -24.37 8.92
C GLY A 533 -6.01 -23.70 9.31
N GLY A 534 -5.93 -22.37 9.30
CA GLY A 534 -4.76 -21.58 9.64
C GLY A 534 -4.54 -21.46 11.15
N PRO A 535 -3.34 -21.02 11.59
CA PRO A 535 -3.04 -20.87 13.01
C PRO A 535 -3.98 -19.93 13.77
N ALA A 536 -4.41 -18.82 13.16
CA ALA A 536 -5.33 -17.87 13.77
C ALA A 536 -6.71 -18.47 14.04
N GLU A 537 -7.27 -19.23 13.09
CA GLU A 537 -8.54 -19.90 13.29
C GLU A 537 -8.44 -21.01 14.35
N GLN A 538 -7.35 -21.80 14.34
CA GLN A 538 -7.08 -22.79 15.38
C GLN A 538 -6.92 -22.16 16.78
N ALA A 539 -6.42 -20.94 16.83
CA ALA A 539 -6.37 -20.12 18.03
C ALA A 539 -7.73 -19.48 18.38
N GLY A 540 -8.79 -19.70 17.60
CA GLY A 540 -10.13 -19.20 17.85
C GLY A 540 -10.35 -17.71 17.51
N LEU A 541 -9.43 -17.09 16.76
CA LEU A 541 -9.60 -15.75 16.20
C LEU A 541 -10.61 -15.78 15.05
N ARG A 542 -11.33 -14.68 14.81
CA ARG A 542 -12.34 -14.55 13.75
C ARG A 542 -12.45 -13.11 13.24
N ALA A 543 -13.21 -12.93 12.15
CA ALA A 543 -13.56 -11.61 11.64
C ALA A 543 -14.21 -10.74 12.74
N GLY A 544 -13.83 -9.46 12.79
CA GLY A 544 -14.28 -8.51 13.81
C GLY A 544 -13.45 -8.48 15.09
N ASP A 545 -12.50 -9.41 15.28
CA ASP A 545 -11.53 -9.31 16.38
C ASP A 545 -10.51 -8.20 16.11
N VAL A 546 -10.17 -7.41 17.13
CA VAL A 546 -9.09 -6.42 17.04
C VAL A 546 -7.89 -6.92 17.83
N ILE A 547 -6.82 -7.34 17.16
CA ILE A 547 -5.57 -7.75 17.82
C ILE A 547 -4.91 -6.50 18.41
N ILE A 548 -4.62 -6.53 19.70
CA ILE A 548 -3.98 -5.44 20.44
C ILE A 548 -2.61 -5.83 21.01
N GLU A 549 -2.28 -7.14 21.02
CA GLU A 549 -0.95 -7.67 21.36
C GLU A 549 -0.68 -8.92 20.52
N PHE A 550 0.52 -9.03 19.95
CA PHE A 550 0.94 -10.15 19.11
C PHE A 550 2.41 -10.50 19.35
N ALA A 551 2.69 -11.74 19.77
CA ALA A 551 4.04 -12.18 20.10
C ALA A 551 4.75 -11.24 21.09
N GLU A 552 4.04 -10.89 22.18
CA GLU A 552 4.50 -9.96 23.23
C GLU A 552 4.72 -8.51 22.76
N GLN A 553 4.37 -8.19 21.51
CA GLN A 553 4.39 -6.82 20.99
C GLN A 553 3.01 -6.20 21.00
N THR A 554 2.90 -4.97 21.49
CA THR A 554 1.69 -4.16 21.40
C THR A 554 1.40 -3.85 19.93
N ILE A 555 0.14 -3.98 19.52
CA ILE A 555 -0.31 -3.67 18.17
C ILE A 555 -1.24 -2.46 18.26
N LEU A 556 -0.84 -1.33 17.67
CA LEU A 556 -1.67 -0.12 17.59
C LEU A 556 -2.17 0.16 16.17
N ASN A 557 -1.48 -0.39 15.17
CA ASN A 557 -1.80 -0.23 13.76
C ASN A 557 -1.28 -1.42 12.94
N ILE A 558 -1.55 -1.40 11.64
CA ILE A 558 -1.20 -2.49 10.72
C ILE A 558 0.29 -2.68 10.46
N TYR A 559 1.08 -1.62 10.58
CA TYR A 559 2.53 -1.71 10.41
C TYR A 559 3.15 -2.43 11.59
N ASP A 560 2.69 -2.14 12.81
CA ASP A 560 3.13 -2.84 14.01
C ASP A 560 2.96 -4.36 13.85
N TYR A 561 1.80 -4.76 13.32
CA TYR A 561 1.54 -6.16 13.03
C TYR A 561 2.48 -6.74 11.95
N THR A 562 2.68 -6.00 10.86
CA THR A 562 3.57 -6.43 9.77
C THR A 562 5.00 -6.65 10.27
N PHE A 563 5.47 -5.79 11.17
CA PHE A 563 6.77 -5.91 11.80
C PHE A 563 6.82 -7.05 12.83
N ALA A 564 5.75 -7.24 13.60
CA ALA A 564 5.64 -8.34 14.55
C ALA A 564 5.73 -9.70 13.84
N LEU A 565 5.24 -9.83 12.61
CA LEU A 565 5.38 -11.05 11.80
C LEU A 565 6.84 -11.43 11.51
N ASP A 566 7.75 -10.46 11.40
CA ASP A 566 9.15 -10.73 11.07
C ASP A 566 9.93 -11.31 12.27
N VAL A 567 9.51 -11.03 13.52
CA VAL A 567 10.18 -11.56 14.74
C VAL A 567 9.69 -12.95 15.14
N VAL A 568 8.59 -13.41 14.55
CA VAL A 568 7.95 -14.67 14.93
C VAL A 568 8.73 -15.88 14.42
N LYS A 569 8.98 -16.83 15.34
CA LYS A 569 9.56 -18.13 15.01
C LYS A 569 8.49 -19.13 14.58
N ILE A 570 8.75 -19.79 13.46
CA ILE A 570 7.88 -20.84 12.93
C ILE A 570 7.86 -22.04 13.88
N GLY A 571 6.67 -22.52 14.20
CA GLY A 571 6.43 -23.70 15.03
C GLY A 571 6.43 -23.41 16.53
N GLU A 572 6.76 -22.19 16.95
CA GLU A 572 6.74 -21.78 18.36
C GLU A 572 5.39 -21.11 18.70
N PRO A 573 4.67 -21.56 19.73
CA PRO A 573 3.43 -20.91 20.14
C PRO A 573 3.70 -19.50 20.67
N ILE A 574 2.90 -18.54 20.22
CA ILE A 574 2.93 -17.14 20.64
C ILE A 574 1.62 -16.75 21.30
N LYS A 575 1.69 -15.80 22.22
CA LYS A 575 0.52 -15.17 22.83
C LYS A 575 -0.08 -14.14 21.86
N VAL A 576 -1.41 -14.12 21.76
CA VAL A 576 -2.18 -13.10 21.05
C VAL A 576 -3.26 -12.57 21.97
N VAL A 577 -3.31 -11.25 22.15
CA VAL A 577 -4.40 -10.57 22.88
C VAL A 577 -5.23 -9.80 21.87
N TYR A 578 -6.55 -9.96 21.96
CA TYR A 578 -7.50 -9.35 21.04
C TYR A 578 -8.73 -8.84 21.78
N GLN A 579 -9.42 -7.88 21.17
CA GLN A 579 -10.73 -7.42 21.61
C GLN A 579 -11.82 -8.03 20.73
N ARG A 580 -12.90 -8.47 21.37
CA ARG A 580 -14.11 -8.98 20.71
C ARG A 580 -15.31 -8.45 21.45
N ASP A 581 -16.19 -7.74 20.74
CA ASP A 581 -17.37 -7.09 21.33
C ASP A 581 -17.02 -6.14 22.50
N GLY A 582 -15.84 -5.49 22.42
CA GLY A 582 -15.33 -4.60 23.46
C GLY A 582 -14.65 -5.28 24.66
N GLU A 583 -14.63 -6.62 24.72
CA GLU A 583 -13.97 -7.37 25.78
C GLU A 583 -12.56 -7.81 25.39
N ARG A 584 -11.59 -7.63 26.29
CA ARG A 584 -10.21 -8.13 26.14
C ARG A 584 -10.16 -9.65 26.34
N LYS A 585 -9.62 -10.38 25.36
CA LYS A 585 -9.45 -11.84 25.33
C LYS A 585 -8.02 -12.21 24.97
N GLU A 586 -7.60 -13.40 25.36
CA GLU A 586 -6.26 -13.91 25.09
C GLU A 586 -6.35 -15.30 24.45
N THR A 587 -5.42 -15.62 23.55
CA THR A 587 -5.27 -16.93 22.94
C THR A 587 -3.81 -17.25 22.63
N THR A 588 -3.54 -18.51 22.29
CA THR A 588 -2.24 -18.99 21.84
C THR A 588 -2.31 -19.39 20.38
N LEU A 589 -1.45 -18.82 19.55
CA LEU A 589 -1.36 -19.07 18.12
C LEU A 589 0.00 -19.71 17.83
N THR A 590 0.05 -20.79 17.05
CA THR A 590 1.33 -21.40 16.63
C THR A 590 1.61 -21.10 15.16
N PRO A 591 2.47 -20.13 14.86
CA PRO A 591 2.80 -19.71 13.50
C PRO A 591 3.45 -20.85 12.75
N ARG A 592 3.16 -20.98 11.46
CA ARG A 592 3.72 -22.04 10.61
C ARG A 592 4.68 -21.43 9.61
N ALA A 593 5.56 -22.25 9.03
CA ALA A 593 6.27 -21.82 7.83
C ALA A 593 5.22 -21.47 6.80
N ARG A 594 5.46 -20.40 6.05
CA ARG A 594 4.71 -20.11 4.83
C ARG A 594 4.99 -21.22 3.82
N LYS A 595 4.23 -22.31 4.03
CA LYS A 595 3.70 -23.33 3.13
C LYS A 595 3.51 -22.86 1.70
#